data_AF-A0A7J8HKC3-F1
#
_entry.id   AF-A0A7J8HKC3-F1
#
_cell.length_a   1.000
_cell.length_b   1.000
_cell.length_c   1.000
_cell.angle_alpha   90.00
_cell.angle_beta   90.00
_cell.angle_gamma   90.00
#
_symmetry.space_group_name_H-M   'P 1'
#
loop_
_entity.id
_entity.type
_entity.pdbx_description
1 polymer ?
#
loop_
_entity_poly.entity_id
_entity_poly.type
_entity_poly.pdbx_seq_one_letter_code
_entity_poly.pdbx_strand_id
1 'polypeptide(L)'
;MRRSPRPGSATSPHKHTPNFYSDNSSVSTTSGDSSGHRSAGSGPGEPEGRRAQGSSCEPAGFPVVSEEQFNLLSTLDLRQETQSPRVFKNFLSLLFQVLSVFLSLLGDVLVSVYREVCSIRFLLTAVSLLSLFLTALWWGLLYLVPPLESEHVMLTISKYHERVRTQGEQLQQLQAELDKLHKEVSSVRTANSERVAKLVFQRLNEDFVRKPDYALSSVGASIDLEKTSRDYEDANSAYFWNHFSFWNYARPPTVILEPDVFPGNCWAFEGDQGQVVIRLPGRVQLTDITLQHPPPSVAHSGGAKSAPRSFQVYGLQVDDETEVFLGKFTFDVEKSEIQTFHLQNDPPTAFPKVKIQILSNWGHPHFTCLYRVRAHGMRSSEEAGDSATGGPN
;
A
#
# COMPACT_ATOMS: atom_id res chain seq x y z
N MET A 1 8.19 30.90 69.09
CA MET A 1 9.22 30.94 68.03
C MET A 1 9.37 29.55 67.43
N ARG A 2 8.76 29.28 66.27
CA ARG A 2 9.11 28.15 65.39
C ARG A 2 9.06 28.67 63.97
N ARG A 3 10.23 28.75 63.34
CA ARG A 3 10.44 29.18 61.95
C ARG A 3 10.18 28.00 61.02
N SER A 4 9.43 28.25 59.96
CA SER A 4 9.29 27.38 58.79
C SER A 4 10.62 27.18 58.05
N PRO A 5 10.77 26.09 57.30
CA PRO A 5 11.59 26.07 56.09
C PRO A 5 10.75 25.94 54.81
N ARG A 6 11.12 26.78 53.84
CA ARG A 6 10.76 26.75 52.40
C ARG A 6 11.07 25.39 51.76
N PRO A 7 10.30 24.95 50.75
CA PRO A 7 10.79 24.07 49.70
C PRO A 7 11.39 24.89 48.54
N GLY A 8 12.52 24.39 48.03
CA GLY A 8 13.27 24.95 46.93
C GLY A 8 12.66 24.69 45.55
N SER A 9 13.02 25.60 44.65
CA SER A 9 12.86 25.57 43.21
C SER A 9 13.61 24.39 42.56
N ALA A 10 12.91 23.62 41.71
CA ALA A 10 13.52 22.72 40.75
C ALA A 10 12.88 22.91 39.37
N THR A 11 13.79 23.13 38.42
CA THR A 11 13.65 23.57 37.04
C THR A 11 13.09 22.47 36.12
N SER A 12 12.34 22.86 35.09
CA SER A 12 11.78 21.93 34.08
C SER A 12 12.86 21.41 33.13
N PRO A 13 12.72 20.19 32.58
CA PRO A 13 13.49 19.77 31.42
C PRO A 13 12.71 20.04 30.12
N HIS A 14 13.30 20.89 29.29
CA HIS A 14 13.03 20.99 27.86
C HIS A 14 13.15 19.62 27.18
N LYS A 15 12.17 19.26 26.33
CA LYS A 15 12.37 18.24 25.29
C LYS A 15 11.83 18.73 23.95
N HIS A 16 12.73 18.63 22.98
CA HIS A 16 12.65 18.99 21.58
C HIS A 16 11.49 18.33 20.84
N THR A 17 10.78 19.16 20.07
CA THR A 17 10.00 18.78 18.88
C THR A 17 10.92 18.68 17.66
N PRO A 18 10.79 17.67 16.79
CA PRO A 18 11.34 17.72 15.45
C PRO A 18 10.30 18.30 14.47
N ASN A 19 10.73 19.35 13.77
CA ASN A 19 10.05 19.94 12.63
C ASN A 19 9.97 18.93 11.48
N PHE A 20 8.78 18.68 10.95
CA PHE A 20 8.62 18.10 9.62
C PHE A 20 8.34 19.20 8.62
N TYR A 21 9.22 19.25 7.62
CA TYR A 21 9.21 20.20 6.51
C TYR A 21 7.94 20.13 5.68
N SER A 22 7.49 21.31 5.29
CA SER A 22 6.58 21.58 4.19
C SER A 22 7.23 21.25 2.86
N ASP A 23 6.49 20.65 1.94
CA ASP A 23 6.69 20.86 0.51
C ASP A 23 5.44 21.53 -0.07
N ASN A 24 5.62 22.81 -0.40
CA ASN A 24 4.79 23.56 -1.32
C ASN A 24 5.18 23.15 -2.74
N SER A 25 4.20 22.73 -3.55
CA SER A 25 4.26 22.92 -4.99
C SER A 25 2.98 23.60 -5.45
N SER A 26 3.01 24.93 -5.39
CA SER A 26 2.18 25.80 -6.22
C SER A 26 2.69 25.74 -7.66
N VAL A 27 1.80 25.61 -8.65
CA VAL A 27 1.48 26.66 -9.62
C VAL A 27 0.44 26.12 -10.63
N SER A 28 -0.48 27.02 -10.92
CA SER A 28 -1.72 26.91 -11.68
C SER A 28 -1.56 27.16 -13.18
N THR A 29 -2.66 26.88 -13.89
CA THR A 29 -3.18 27.51 -15.13
C THR A 29 -2.47 27.24 -16.46
N THR A 30 -3.18 26.66 -17.44
CA THR A 30 -3.98 27.41 -18.45
C THR A 30 -4.82 26.48 -19.34
N SER A 31 -6.05 26.93 -19.61
CA SER A 31 -6.97 26.54 -20.68
C SER A 31 -6.51 27.01 -22.06
N GLY A 32 -6.86 26.27 -23.12
CA GLY A 32 -6.76 26.75 -24.51
C GLY A 32 -7.06 25.66 -25.55
N ASP A 33 -8.18 25.84 -26.27
CA ASP A 33 -8.72 25.04 -27.37
C ASP A 33 -7.74 24.79 -28.54
N SER A 34 -7.93 23.68 -29.29
CA SER A 34 -8.49 23.69 -30.67
C SER A 34 -8.14 22.44 -31.52
N SER A 35 -9.21 21.77 -32.00
CA SER A 35 -9.47 21.13 -33.31
C SER A 35 -8.39 20.39 -34.13
N GLY A 36 -8.73 19.18 -34.61
CA GLY A 36 -8.53 18.84 -36.05
C GLY A 36 -8.08 17.42 -36.47
N HIS A 37 -9.07 16.56 -36.79
CA HIS A 37 -9.18 15.59 -37.92
C HIS A 37 -8.23 14.38 -38.20
N ARG A 38 -8.90 13.21 -38.34
CA ARG A 38 -8.81 12.09 -39.33
C ARG A 38 -7.51 11.25 -39.40
N SER A 39 -7.46 9.94 -39.71
CA SER A 39 -8.40 8.83 -39.91
C SER A 39 -7.57 7.52 -40.03
N ALA A 40 -8.21 6.40 -39.69
CA ALA A 40 -7.98 4.96 -39.97
C ALA A 40 -6.77 4.46 -40.81
N GLY A 41 -6.22 3.30 -40.39
CA GLY A 41 -5.41 2.41 -41.24
C GLY A 41 -4.92 1.16 -40.51
N SER A 42 -5.24 -0.01 -41.06
CA SER A 42 -5.28 -1.37 -40.53
C SER A 42 -4.03 -2.24 -40.70
N GLY A 43 -3.78 -3.13 -39.73
CA GLY A 43 -3.45 -4.57 -39.95
C GLY A 43 -1.99 -5.02 -40.19
N PRO A 44 -1.65 -6.30 -39.89
CA PRO A 44 -0.32 -6.72 -39.42
C PRO A 44 0.47 -7.62 -40.40
N GLY A 45 1.75 -7.90 -40.09
CA GLY A 45 2.56 -8.90 -40.80
C GLY A 45 3.85 -9.27 -40.06
N GLU A 46 3.97 -10.56 -39.72
CA GLU A 46 5.13 -11.25 -39.14
C GLU A 46 5.96 -11.94 -40.28
N PRO A 47 7.06 -12.70 -40.03
CA PRO A 47 8.35 -12.50 -40.69
C PRO A 47 8.77 -13.64 -41.65
N GLU A 48 9.86 -13.46 -42.40
CA GLU A 48 10.48 -14.55 -43.17
C GLU A 48 12.01 -14.48 -43.20
N GLY A 49 12.63 -15.66 -43.13
CA GLY A 49 14.06 -15.89 -42.98
C GLY A 49 14.85 -16.02 -44.28
N ARG A 50 16.09 -16.53 -44.17
CA ARG A 50 16.92 -16.94 -45.31
C ARG A 50 17.72 -18.21 -45.00
N ARG A 51 17.73 -19.13 -45.96
CA ARG A 51 18.54 -20.35 -46.03
C ARG A 51 19.08 -20.53 -47.46
N ALA A 52 20.31 -21.06 -47.56
CA ALA A 52 20.92 -21.80 -48.69
C ALA A 52 21.22 -20.99 -49.99
N GLN A 53 22.12 -21.36 -50.93
CA GLN A 53 22.70 -22.66 -51.32
C GLN A 53 23.81 -22.46 -52.40
N GLY A 54 24.57 -23.54 -52.72
CA GLY A 54 25.18 -23.80 -54.05
C GLY A 54 26.72 -23.88 -54.06
N SER A 55 27.43 -24.72 -54.83
CA SER A 55 27.10 -25.56 -56.00
C SER A 55 28.28 -26.52 -56.33
N SER A 56 28.06 -27.44 -57.28
CA SER A 56 28.90 -28.56 -57.77
C SER A 56 29.39 -28.39 -59.23
N CYS A 57 30.36 -29.24 -59.65
CA CYS A 57 30.67 -29.83 -60.99
C CYS A 57 31.87 -29.32 -61.86
N GLU A 58 32.86 -30.23 -62.07
CA GLU A 58 33.57 -30.75 -63.31
C GLU A 58 34.15 -29.83 -64.43
N PRO A 59 34.94 -30.30 -65.46
CA PRO A 59 35.98 -31.37 -65.61
C PRO A 59 37.19 -30.99 -66.55
N ALA A 60 38.03 -32.00 -66.93
CA ALA A 60 38.77 -32.22 -68.21
C ALA A 60 40.29 -31.88 -68.40
N GLY A 61 41.04 -32.83 -69.01
CA GLY A 61 42.12 -32.57 -70.00
C GLY A 61 43.57 -33.08 -69.73
N PHE A 62 44.00 -34.14 -70.44
CA PHE A 62 45.38 -34.68 -70.62
C PHE A 62 46.20 -33.88 -71.67
N PRO A 63 47.39 -34.32 -72.18
CA PRO A 63 48.66 -34.90 -71.65
C PRO A 63 49.91 -34.11 -72.18
N VAL A 64 51.17 -34.60 -72.02
CA VAL A 64 52.34 -34.49 -72.95
C VAL A 64 53.64 -35.02 -72.28
N VAL A 65 54.20 -36.14 -72.77
CA VAL A 65 55.53 -36.36 -73.45
C VAL A 65 56.76 -36.11 -72.54
N SER A 66 57.50 -37.14 -72.10
CA SER A 66 58.52 -38.02 -72.73
C SER A 66 59.95 -37.54 -72.47
N GLU A 67 60.81 -38.48 -72.07
CA GLU A 67 62.18 -38.78 -72.55
C GLU A 67 62.87 -39.58 -71.44
N GLU A 68 63.12 -40.88 -71.62
CA GLU A 68 64.38 -41.42 -72.17
C GLU A 68 65.59 -40.89 -71.38
N GLN A 69 66.51 -41.71 -70.85
CA GLN A 69 67.31 -42.69 -71.60
C GLN A 69 68.37 -43.32 -70.67
N PHE A 70 69.04 -44.37 -71.17
CA PHE A 70 70.29 -44.98 -70.70
C PHE A 70 70.22 -45.94 -69.49
N ASN A 71 70.80 -47.14 -69.53
CA ASN A 71 71.33 -47.98 -70.61
C ASN A 71 71.80 -49.30 -69.99
N LEU A 72 72.18 -50.23 -70.88
CA LEU A 72 72.89 -51.50 -70.70
C LEU A 72 71.98 -52.72 -70.62
N LEU A 73 71.70 -53.36 -71.77
CA LEU A 73 72.52 -54.40 -72.44
C LEU A 73 72.78 -55.61 -71.53
N SER A 74 72.72 -56.88 -71.95
CA SER A 74 72.32 -57.58 -73.17
C SER A 74 72.92 -58.98 -73.03
N THR A 75 72.20 -59.98 -73.54
CA THR A 75 72.73 -61.11 -74.33
C THR A 75 73.80 -62.04 -73.75
N LEU A 76 73.50 -63.34 -73.74
CA LEU A 76 73.92 -64.30 -74.78
C LEU A 76 73.31 -65.65 -74.39
N ASP A 77 72.34 -66.21 -75.11
CA ASP A 77 72.37 -66.77 -76.48
C ASP A 77 72.87 -68.22 -76.54
N LEU A 78 72.29 -68.91 -77.52
CA LEU A 78 72.62 -70.20 -78.12
C LEU A 78 71.92 -71.48 -77.61
N ARG A 79 70.76 -71.72 -78.25
CA ARG A 79 70.57 -72.77 -79.28
C ARG A 79 70.77 -74.22 -78.79
N GLN A 80 69.71 -75.03 -78.90
CA GLN A 80 69.56 -75.88 -80.08
C GLN A 80 68.15 -76.46 -80.24
N GLU A 81 67.67 -76.24 -81.44
CA GLU A 81 66.45 -76.64 -82.10
C GLU A 81 66.48 -78.15 -82.42
N THR A 82 65.33 -78.84 -82.35
CA THR A 82 64.89 -79.79 -83.40
C THR A 82 63.46 -80.29 -83.16
N GLN A 83 62.72 -80.33 -84.27
CA GLN A 83 61.29 -80.58 -84.38
C GLN A 83 60.92 -82.05 -84.61
N SER A 84 59.67 -82.34 -84.23
CA SER A 84 58.69 -83.26 -84.88
C SER A 84 58.57 -84.69 -84.30
N PRO A 85 57.44 -85.43 -84.51
CA PRO A 85 56.27 -85.14 -85.36
C PRO A 85 54.87 -85.41 -84.74
N ARG A 86 54.04 -84.35 -84.79
CA ARG A 86 52.67 -84.24 -85.36
C ARG A 86 51.51 -85.23 -85.10
N VAL A 87 51.65 -86.36 -84.39
CA VAL A 87 50.45 -87.18 -84.02
C VAL A 87 49.93 -86.86 -82.61
N PHE A 88 50.74 -86.16 -81.79
CA PHE A 88 50.39 -85.68 -80.45
C PHE A 88 49.54 -84.39 -80.42
N LYS A 89 49.37 -83.69 -81.55
CA LYS A 89 48.93 -82.27 -81.57
C LYS A 89 47.50 -82.01 -81.10
N ASN A 90 46.54 -82.91 -81.36
CA ASN A 90 45.15 -82.65 -80.96
C ASN A 90 44.90 -82.96 -79.47
N PHE A 91 45.61 -83.93 -78.90
CA PHE A 91 45.55 -84.23 -77.47
C PHE A 91 46.37 -83.22 -76.66
N LEU A 92 47.55 -82.85 -77.18
CA LEU A 92 48.43 -81.86 -76.56
C LEU A 92 47.85 -80.45 -76.58
N SER A 93 47.10 -80.07 -77.62
CA SER A 93 46.40 -78.78 -77.67
C SER A 93 45.33 -78.68 -76.59
N LEU A 94 44.52 -79.73 -76.42
CA LEU A 94 43.49 -79.79 -75.37
C LEU A 94 44.12 -79.79 -73.97
N LEU A 95 45.23 -80.53 -73.81
CA LEU A 95 45.99 -80.56 -72.56
C LEU A 95 46.63 -79.19 -72.24
N PHE A 96 47.19 -78.48 -73.22
CA PHE A 96 47.73 -77.12 -73.03
C PHE A 96 46.65 -76.09 -72.73
N GLN A 97 45.47 -76.23 -73.30
CA GLN A 97 44.36 -75.31 -73.06
C GLN A 97 43.77 -75.51 -71.65
N VAL A 98 43.62 -76.75 -71.21
CA VAL A 98 43.26 -77.08 -69.82
C VAL A 98 44.36 -76.63 -68.84
N LEU A 99 45.63 -76.87 -69.17
CA LEU A 99 46.77 -76.47 -68.35
C LEU A 99 46.89 -74.94 -68.25
N SER A 100 46.61 -74.20 -69.32
CA SER A 100 46.60 -72.74 -69.34
C SER A 100 45.49 -72.17 -68.44
N VAL A 101 44.27 -72.72 -68.52
CA VAL A 101 43.18 -72.29 -67.64
C VAL A 101 43.51 -72.63 -66.18
N PHE A 102 44.12 -73.79 -65.93
CA PHE A 102 44.52 -74.21 -64.59
C PHE A 102 45.66 -73.34 -64.04
N LEU A 103 46.64 -72.96 -64.85
CA LEU A 103 47.73 -72.05 -64.49
C LEU A 103 47.24 -70.62 -64.24
N SER A 104 46.28 -70.13 -65.02
CA SER A 104 45.65 -68.83 -64.76
C SER A 104 44.83 -68.86 -63.47
N LEU A 105 44.05 -69.93 -63.23
CA LEU A 105 43.33 -70.10 -61.96
C LEU A 105 44.30 -70.19 -60.77
N LEU A 106 45.41 -70.94 -60.92
CA LEU A 106 46.44 -71.00 -59.88
C LEU A 106 47.10 -69.64 -59.66
N GLY A 107 47.37 -68.88 -60.73
CA GLY A 107 47.94 -67.54 -60.67
C GLY A 107 47.02 -66.57 -59.93
N ASP A 108 45.73 -66.58 -60.24
CA ASP A 108 44.72 -65.73 -59.59
C ASP A 108 44.53 -66.12 -58.11
N VAL A 109 44.57 -67.42 -57.79
CA VAL A 109 44.56 -67.91 -56.41
C VAL A 109 45.84 -67.49 -55.67
N LEU A 110 47.02 -67.59 -56.29
CA LEU A 110 48.29 -67.20 -55.67
C LEU A 110 48.35 -65.69 -55.40
N VAL A 111 47.86 -64.87 -56.35
CA VAL A 111 47.79 -63.41 -56.21
C VAL A 111 46.75 -63.02 -55.16
N SER A 112 45.61 -63.72 -55.09
CA SER A 112 44.61 -63.53 -54.03
C SER A 112 45.20 -63.83 -52.65
N VAL A 113 45.86 -64.98 -52.49
CA VAL A 113 46.52 -65.37 -51.23
C VAL A 113 47.62 -64.40 -50.85
N TYR A 114 48.44 -63.93 -51.80
CA TYR A 114 49.49 -62.94 -51.53
C TYR A 114 48.93 -61.57 -51.13
N ARG A 115 47.85 -61.11 -51.77
CA ARG A 115 47.13 -59.87 -51.43
C ARG A 115 46.52 -59.94 -50.02
N GLU A 116 45.96 -61.09 -49.67
CA GLU A 116 45.33 -61.34 -48.37
C GLU A 116 46.37 -61.43 -47.25
N VAL A 117 47.52 -62.06 -47.49
CA VAL A 117 48.65 -62.12 -46.55
C VAL A 117 49.29 -60.73 -46.33
N CYS A 118 49.43 -59.92 -47.39
CA CYS A 118 49.92 -58.54 -47.25
C CYS A 118 48.92 -57.65 -46.48
N SER A 119 47.62 -57.82 -46.71
CA SER A 119 46.55 -57.14 -45.97
C SER A 119 46.56 -57.51 -44.48
N ILE A 120 46.74 -58.80 -44.15
CA ILE A 120 46.83 -59.27 -42.76
C ILE A 120 48.08 -58.71 -42.06
N ARG A 121 49.24 -58.70 -42.73
CA ARG A 121 50.46 -58.10 -42.17
C ARG A 121 50.34 -56.59 -41.96
N PHE A 122 49.69 -55.88 -42.89
CA PHE A 122 49.40 -54.46 -42.74
C PHE A 122 48.43 -54.19 -41.58
N LEU A 123 47.40 -55.02 -41.43
CA LEU A 123 46.42 -54.90 -40.34
C LEU A 123 47.08 -55.16 -38.97
N LEU A 124 47.94 -56.17 -38.85
CA LEU A 124 48.68 -56.45 -37.62
C LEU A 124 49.63 -55.30 -37.24
N THR A 125 50.32 -54.71 -38.21
CA THR A 125 51.21 -53.56 -37.95
C THR A 125 50.43 -52.30 -37.59
N ALA A 126 49.30 -52.02 -38.24
CA ALA A 126 48.42 -50.91 -37.91
C ALA A 126 47.82 -51.05 -36.49
N VAL A 127 47.37 -52.25 -36.11
CA VAL A 127 46.86 -52.54 -34.75
C VAL A 127 47.96 -52.39 -33.70
N SER A 128 49.18 -52.83 -34.00
CA SER A 128 50.32 -52.66 -33.10
C SER A 128 50.68 -51.19 -32.88
N LEU A 129 50.72 -50.38 -33.94
CA LEU A 129 50.96 -48.93 -33.84
C LEU A 129 49.82 -48.20 -33.11
N LEU A 130 48.56 -48.57 -33.37
CA LEU A 130 47.41 -48.03 -32.66
C LEU A 130 47.47 -48.36 -31.16
N SER A 131 47.87 -49.59 -30.80
CA SER A 131 48.08 -49.98 -29.41
C SER A 131 49.17 -49.14 -28.72
N LEU A 132 50.30 -48.93 -29.39
CA LEU A 132 51.36 -48.05 -28.87
C LEU A 132 50.89 -46.59 -28.74
N PHE A 133 50.12 -46.09 -29.70
CA PHE A 133 49.56 -44.75 -29.62
C PHE A 133 48.56 -44.61 -28.47
N LEU A 134 47.66 -45.58 -28.31
CA LEU A 134 46.68 -45.59 -27.22
C LEU A 134 47.34 -45.71 -25.84
N THR A 135 48.41 -46.50 -25.72
CA THR A 135 49.17 -46.62 -24.46
C THR A 135 49.92 -45.33 -24.13
N ALA A 136 50.53 -44.67 -25.12
CA ALA A 136 51.16 -43.36 -24.94
C ALA A 136 50.14 -42.28 -24.56
N LEU A 137 48.95 -42.29 -25.17
CA LEU A 137 47.87 -41.36 -24.87
C LEU A 137 47.29 -41.61 -23.47
N TRP A 138 47.18 -42.87 -23.05
CA TRP A 138 46.78 -43.26 -21.70
C TRP A 138 47.81 -42.81 -20.64
N TRP A 139 49.10 -43.01 -20.92
CA TRP A 139 50.18 -42.53 -20.06
C TRP A 139 50.24 -41.00 -20.00
N GLY A 140 50.02 -40.32 -21.12
CA GLY A 140 49.92 -38.86 -21.17
C GLY A 140 48.73 -38.33 -20.36
N LEU A 141 47.57 -38.98 -20.45
CA LEU A 141 46.39 -38.64 -19.65
C LEU A 141 46.64 -38.85 -18.15
N LEU A 142 47.32 -39.93 -17.77
CA LEU A 142 47.76 -40.18 -16.40
C LEU A 142 48.77 -39.14 -15.89
N TYR A 143 49.59 -38.56 -16.76
CA TYR A 143 50.52 -37.48 -16.41
C TYR A 143 49.85 -36.09 -16.32
N LEU A 144 48.76 -35.86 -17.07
CA LEU A 144 47.95 -34.64 -16.97
C LEU A 144 47.00 -34.63 -15.76
N VAL A 145 46.68 -35.79 -15.19
CA VAL A 145 46.03 -35.88 -13.89
C VAL A 145 47.11 -35.71 -12.83
N PRO A 146 47.21 -34.57 -12.13
CA PRO A 146 48.16 -34.45 -11.03
C PRO A 146 47.88 -35.55 -9.99
N PRO A 147 48.88 -36.02 -9.24
CA PRO A 147 48.66 -36.94 -8.13
C PRO A 147 47.64 -36.26 -7.22
N LEU A 148 46.51 -36.93 -7.01
CA LEU A 148 45.44 -36.43 -6.18
C LEU A 148 45.87 -36.55 -4.71
N GLU A 149 46.85 -35.75 -4.28
CA GLU A 149 47.17 -35.51 -2.87
C GLU A 149 46.04 -34.70 -2.25
N SER A 150 44.94 -35.38 -1.89
CA SER A 150 43.71 -34.66 -1.55
C SER A 150 42.73 -35.48 -0.70
N GLU A 151 43.19 -36.33 0.22
CA GLU A 151 42.31 -36.65 1.36
C GLU A 151 42.01 -35.36 2.15
N HIS A 152 43.03 -34.53 2.41
CA HIS A 152 42.85 -33.26 3.12
C HIS A 152 42.02 -32.24 2.34
N VAL A 153 42.20 -32.11 1.02
CA VAL A 153 41.41 -31.15 0.22
C VAL A 153 39.96 -31.62 0.05
N MET A 154 39.71 -32.92 -0.13
CA MET A 154 38.34 -33.47 -0.17
C MET A 154 37.64 -33.34 1.20
N LEU A 155 38.33 -33.63 2.31
CA LEU A 155 37.83 -33.43 3.68
C LEU A 155 37.60 -31.96 4.02
N THR A 156 38.41 -31.05 3.47
CA THR A 156 38.23 -29.60 3.66
C THR A 156 37.01 -29.10 2.89
N ILE A 157 36.80 -29.60 1.66
CA ILE A 157 35.63 -29.29 0.85
C ILE A 157 34.35 -29.84 1.49
N SER A 158 34.34 -31.08 1.99
CA SER A 158 33.16 -31.65 2.67
C SER A 158 32.78 -30.87 3.92
N LYS A 159 33.78 -30.51 4.75
CA LYS A 159 33.60 -29.67 5.95
C LYS A 159 33.09 -28.26 5.60
N TYR A 160 33.50 -27.71 4.47
CA TYR A 160 32.99 -26.43 3.97
C TYR A 160 31.54 -26.54 3.49
N HIS A 161 31.20 -27.58 2.71
CA HIS A 161 29.82 -27.84 2.29
C HIS A 161 28.87 -28.05 3.47
N GLU A 162 29.32 -28.75 4.52
CA GLU A 162 28.54 -28.93 5.75
C GLU A 162 28.31 -27.61 6.48
N ARG A 163 29.32 -26.72 6.56
CA ARG A 163 29.16 -25.38 7.14
C ARG A 163 28.20 -24.50 6.34
N VAL A 164 28.31 -24.52 5.01
CA VAL A 164 27.39 -23.76 4.15
C VAL A 164 25.96 -24.28 4.26
N ARG A 165 25.78 -25.61 4.35
CA ARG A 165 24.48 -26.24 4.55
C ARG A 165 23.84 -25.83 5.88
N THR A 166 24.59 -25.95 6.97
CA THR A 166 24.12 -25.59 8.32
C THR A 166 23.82 -24.10 8.44
N GLN A 167 24.64 -23.23 7.84
CA GLN A 167 24.36 -21.80 7.76
C GLN A 167 23.12 -21.49 6.89
N GLY A 168 22.93 -22.21 5.79
CA GLY A 168 21.75 -22.11 4.95
C GLY A 168 20.47 -22.49 5.70
N GLU A 169 20.51 -23.55 6.49
CA GLU A 169 19.40 -23.98 7.36
C GLU A 169 19.10 -22.94 8.44
N GLN A 170 20.12 -22.37 9.09
CA GLN A 170 19.95 -21.29 10.06
C GLN A 170 19.33 -20.03 9.45
N LEU A 171 19.76 -19.64 8.24
CA LEU A 171 19.20 -18.50 7.53
C LEU A 171 17.74 -18.74 7.13
N GLN A 172 17.40 -19.96 6.69
CA GLN A 172 16.01 -20.33 6.40
C GLN A 172 15.13 -20.27 7.65
N GLN A 173 15.64 -20.74 8.79
CA GLN A 173 14.93 -20.67 10.06
C GLN A 173 14.70 -19.22 10.51
N LEU A 174 15.74 -18.38 10.44
CA LEU A 174 15.63 -16.95 10.75
C LEU A 174 14.66 -16.23 9.82
N GLN A 175 14.66 -16.56 8.52
CA GLN A 175 13.71 -16.01 7.55
C GLN A 175 12.27 -16.38 7.93
N ALA A 176 12.02 -17.65 8.29
CA ALA A 176 10.71 -18.10 8.71
C ALA A 176 10.23 -17.43 10.00
N GLU A 177 11.13 -17.20 10.96
CA GLU A 177 10.82 -16.44 12.18
C GLU A 177 10.51 -14.96 11.88
N LEU A 178 11.27 -14.32 10.98
CA LEU A 178 11.01 -12.95 10.54
C LEU A 178 9.65 -12.83 9.83
N ASP A 179 9.32 -13.75 8.93
CA ASP A 179 8.03 -13.76 8.23
C ASP A 179 6.87 -13.96 9.22
N LYS A 180 7.05 -14.86 10.20
CA LYS A 180 6.09 -15.07 11.27
C LYS A 180 5.90 -13.80 12.11
N LEU A 181 7.00 -13.18 12.54
CA LEU A 181 6.95 -11.95 13.33
C LEU A 181 6.31 -10.81 12.54
N HIS A 182 6.64 -10.67 11.25
CA HIS A 182 6.04 -9.67 10.37
C HIS A 182 4.53 -9.87 10.24
N LYS A 183 4.08 -11.13 10.11
CA LYS A 183 2.66 -11.47 10.09
C LYS A 183 1.97 -11.15 11.42
N GLU A 184 2.60 -11.47 12.55
CA GLU A 184 2.07 -11.13 13.87
C GLU A 184 1.99 -9.60 14.05
N VAL A 185 3.06 -8.87 13.76
CA VAL A 185 3.11 -7.40 13.86
C VAL A 185 2.09 -6.73 12.95
N SER A 186 1.96 -7.19 11.69
CA SER A 186 0.97 -6.65 10.75
C SER A 186 -0.46 -6.90 11.24
N SER A 187 -0.76 -8.09 11.77
CA SER A 187 -2.07 -8.42 12.34
C SER A 187 -2.40 -7.60 13.59
N VAL A 188 -1.40 -7.38 14.46
CA VAL A 188 -1.56 -6.54 15.65
C VAL A 188 -1.75 -5.08 15.24
N ARG A 189 -1.01 -4.60 14.23
CA ARG A 189 -1.14 -3.23 13.70
C ARG A 189 -2.53 -2.97 13.13
N THR A 190 -3.05 -3.86 12.29
CA THR A 190 -4.40 -3.72 11.71
C THR A 190 -5.47 -3.76 12.80
N ALA A 191 -5.44 -4.76 13.68
CA ALA A 191 -6.40 -4.88 14.79
C ALA A 191 -6.35 -3.67 15.75
N ASN A 192 -5.15 -3.12 16.00
CA ASN A 192 -5.02 -1.92 16.83
C ASN A 192 -5.57 -0.69 16.09
N SER A 193 -5.29 -0.53 14.80
CA SER A 193 -5.81 0.60 14.01
C SER A 193 -7.33 0.62 13.93
N GLU A 194 -7.97 -0.55 13.77
CA GLU A 194 -9.44 -0.68 13.78
C GLU A 194 -10.03 -0.36 15.15
N ARG A 195 -9.41 -0.85 16.24
CA ARG A 195 -9.85 -0.49 17.60
C ARG A 195 -9.72 1.01 17.86
N VAL A 196 -8.61 1.62 17.45
CA VAL A 196 -8.39 3.07 17.60
C VAL A 196 -9.43 3.84 16.79
N ALA A 197 -9.66 3.47 15.52
CA ALA A 197 -10.68 4.11 14.69
C ALA A 197 -12.06 3.99 15.33
N LYS A 198 -12.44 2.78 15.79
CA LYS A 198 -13.73 2.55 16.47
C LYS A 198 -13.85 3.39 17.75
N LEU A 199 -12.81 3.47 18.57
CA LEU A 199 -12.80 4.31 19.77
C LEU A 199 -12.89 5.80 19.44
N VAL A 200 -12.23 6.24 18.37
CA VAL A 200 -12.34 7.63 17.89
C VAL A 200 -13.74 7.93 17.42
N PHE A 201 -14.33 7.08 16.55
CA PHE A 201 -15.72 7.25 16.09
C PHE A 201 -16.72 7.22 17.25
N GLN A 202 -16.54 6.31 18.21
CA GLN A 202 -17.39 6.27 19.40
C GLN A 202 -17.25 7.56 20.23
N ARG A 203 -16.02 8.08 20.41
CA ARG A 203 -15.80 9.34 21.13
C ARG A 203 -16.29 10.56 20.38
N LEU A 204 -16.30 10.55 19.05
CA LEU A 204 -16.88 11.62 18.22
C LEU A 204 -18.40 11.60 18.25
N ASN A 205 -19.00 10.41 18.41
CA ASN A 205 -20.45 10.24 18.50
C ASN A 205 -20.99 10.43 19.93
N GLU A 206 -20.14 10.28 20.95
CA GLU A 206 -20.42 10.71 22.31
C GLU A 206 -20.44 12.23 22.37
N ASP A 207 -21.41 12.80 23.11
CA ASP A 207 -21.43 14.24 23.34
C ASP A 207 -20.16 14.67 24.09
N PHE A 208 -19.38 15.59 23.49
CA PHE A 208 -18.05 16.00 23.96
C PHE A 208 -18.00 16.44 25.44
N VAL A 209 -19.12 16.94 25.97
CA VAL A 209 -19.25 17.44 27.35
C VAL A 209 -19.41 16.30 28.36
N ARG A 210 -19.95 15.14 27.94
CA ARG A 210 -20.21 13.96 28.80
C ARG A 210 -21.02 14.26 30.07
N LYS A 211 -21.94 15.22 30.00
CA LYS A 211 -22.89 15.56 31.07
C LYS A 211 -24.32 15.50 30.53
N PRO A 212 -25.31 15.02 31.31
CA PRO A 212 -26.71 15.03 30.88
C PRO A 212 -27.17 16.45 30.55
N ASP A 213 -27.82 16.62 29.39
CA ASP A 213 -28.36 17.90 28.95
C ASP A 213 -29.87 17.95 29.25
N TYR A 214 -30.23 18.68 30.31
CA TYR A 214 -31.63 18.92 30.71
C TYR A 214 -32.27 20.08 29.95
N ALA A 215 -31.52 20.83 29.14
CA ALA A 215 -32.08 21.85 28.25
C ALA A 215 -32.41 21.27 26.86
N LEU A 216 -32.09 20.00 26.59
CA LEU A 216 -32.35 19.36 25.31
C LEU A 216 -33.86 19.20 25.04
N SER A 217 -34.34 19.68 23.88
CA SER A 217 -35.77 19.63 23.55
C SER A 217 -36.32 18.20 23.51
N SER A 218 -35.57 17.24 22.98
CA SER A 218 -35.98 15.83 22.90
C SER A 218 -36.13 15.15 24.27
N VAL A 219 -35.62 15.76 25.34
CA VAL A 219 -35.77 15.27 26.73
C VAL A 219 -36.97 15.93 27.43
N GLY A 220 -37.65 16.88 26.77
CA GLY A 220 -38.84 17.58 27.27
C GLY A 220 -38.58 19.02 27.71
N ALA A 221 -37.40 19.57 27.44
CA ALA A 221 -37.16 21.00 27.66
C ALA A 221 -37.92 21.86 26.65
N SER A 222 -38.33 23.06 27.06
CA SER A 222 -39.03 24.01 26.18
C SER A 222 -38.67 25.46 26.51
N ILE A 223 -38.88 26.38 25.58
CA ILE A 223 -38.64 27.81 25.82
C ILE A 223 -39.89 28.46 26.41
N ASP A 224 -39.70 29.29 27.43
CA ASP A 224 -40.73 30.19 27.93
C ASP A 224 -40.76 31.49 27.11
N LEU A 225 -41.65 31.51 26.10
CA LEU A 225 -41.72 32.58 25.10
C LEU A 225 -42.12 33.93 25.71
N GLU A 226 -42.92 33.96 26.77
CA GLU A 226 -43.39 35.21 27.38
C GLU A 226 -42.27 35.97 28.10
N LYS A 227 -41.26 35.23 28.58
CA LYS A 227 -40.12 35.78 29.31
C LYS A 227 -38.85 35.88 28.47
N THR A 228 -38.86 35.28 27.28
CA THR A 228 -37.73 35.31 26.35
C THR A 228 -37.79 36.59 25.50
N SER A 229 -36.63 37.14 25.15
CA SER A 229 -36.55 38.31 24.26
C SER A 229 -37.22 38.03 22.91
N ARG A 230 -37.67 39.10 22.25
CA ARG A 230 -38.26 38.98 20.92
C ARG A 230 -37.22 38.54 19.89
N ASP A 231 -37.70 37.77 18.91
CA ASP A 231 -36.89 37.35 17.78
C ASP A 231 -36.44 38.58 16.97
N TYR A 232 -35.23 38.50 16.40
CA TYR A 232 -34.71 39.55 15.54
C TYR A 232 -35.49 39.60 14.23
N GLU A 233 -36.11 40.74 13.94
CA GLU A 233 -36.75 41.05 12.67
C GLU A 233 -35.81 41.94 11.85
N ASP A 234 -35.33 41.44 10.71
CA ASP A 234 -34.51 42.24 9.81
C ASP A 234 -35.37 43.25 9.05
N ALA A 235 -35.43 44.48 9.57
CA ALA A 235 -36.17 45.59 8.97
C ALA A 235 -35.72 45.93 7.53
N ASN A 236 -34.51 45.51 7.13
CA ASN A 236 -33.93 45.84 5.82
C ASN A 236 -34.05 44.70 4.78
N SER A 237 -34.46 43.50 5.20
CA SER A 237 -34.75 42.36 4.30
C SER A 237 -36.14 42.44 3.66
N ALA A 238 -36.65 43.66 3.43
CA ALA A 238 -37.77 43.95 2.57
C ALA A 238 -37.40 43.75 1.08
N TYR A 239 -36.88 42.57 0.72
CA TYR A 239 -37.03 42.09 -0.63
C TYR A 239 -38.53 41.97 -0.88
N PHE A 240 -39.00 42.50 -2.01
CA PHE A 240 -40.39 42.54 -2.47
C PHE A 240 -41.21 41.24 -2.25
N TRP A 241 -40.54 40.10 -2.06
CA TRP A 241 -41.12 38.78 -1.77
C TRP A 241 -41.43 38.50 -0.29
N ASN A 242 -40.81 39.21 0.67
CA ASN A 242 -41.12 39.09 2.11
C ASN A 242 -42.44 39.77 2.51
N HIS A 243 -43.08 40.52 1.60
CA HIS A 243 -44.42 41.06 1.83
C HIS A 243 -45.48 39.96 1.88
N PHE A 244 -45.20 38.81 1.27
CA PHE A 244 -45.89 37.59 1.63
C PHE A 244 -45.22 37.02 2.88
N SER A 245 -45.78 37.36 4.04
CA SER A 245 -45.33 37.10 5.41
C SER A 245 -45.21 35.61 5.81
N PHE A 246 -44.77 34.72 4.91
CA PHE A 246 -44.66 33.29 5.13
C PHE A 246 -43.22 32.78 5.28
N TRP A 247 -42.21 33.58 4.97
CA TRP A 247 -40.80 33.15 4.96
C TRP A 247 -39.95 34.04 5.87
N ASN A 248 -40.28 34.06 7.17
CA ASN A 248 -39.38 34.61 8.17
C ASN A 248 -38.13 33.73 8.25
N TYR A 249 -36.98 34.27 7.86
CA TYR A 249 -35.68 33.59 7.95
C TYR A 249 -35.18 33.48 9.40
N ALA A 250 -35.76 34.25 10.32
CA ALA A 250 -35.44 34.20 11.74
C ALA A 250 -35.82 32.83 12.33
N ARG A 251 -34.85 32.16 12.97
CA ARG A 251 -35.09 30.90 13.66
C ARG A 251 -35.74 31.19 15.02
N PRO A 252 -36.74 30.38 15.43
CA PRO A 252 -37.37 30.53 16.73
C PRO A 252 -36.37 30.21 17.85
N PRO A 253 -36.62 30.70 19.08
CA PRO A 253 -35.77 30.43 20.24
C PRO A 253 -35.56 28.94 20.54
N THR A 254 -36.48 28.08 20.11
CA THR A 254 -36.42 26.62 20.34
C THR A 254 -35.18 25.97 19.72
N VAL A 255 -34.59 26.58 18.69
CA VAL A 255 -33.37 26.08 18.03
C VAL A 255 -32.20 25.94 19.00
N ILE A 256 -32.14 26.75 20.06
CA ILE A 256 -31.02 26.69 21.02
C ILE A 256 -31.01 25.41 21.86
N LEU A 257 -32.14 24.69 21.88
CA LEU A 257 -32.33 23.43 22.59
C LEU A 257 -32.08 22.22 21.69
N GLU A 258 -31.84 22.43 20.40
CA GLU A 258 -31.58 21.38 19.42
C GLU A 258 -30.07 21.07 19.36
N PRO A 259 -29.68 19.84 18.97
CA PRO A 259 -28.28 19.47 18.91
C PRO A 259 -27.53 20.07 17.71
N ASP A 260 -28.25 20.64 16.75
CA ASP A 260 -27.71 21.12 15.49
C ASP A 260 -27.08 22.53 15.61
N VAL A 261 -25.82 22.67 15.19
CA VAL A 261 -25.02 23.90 15.38
C VAL A 261 -24.29 24.30 14.08
N PHE A 262 -24.97 24.21 12.94
CA PHE A 262 -24.45 24.74 11.67
C PHE A 262 -24.64 26.25 11.54
N PRO A 263 -23.74 26.97 10.83
CA PRO A 263 -23.87 28.41 10.60
C PRO A 263 -25.26 28.80 10.07
N GLY A 264 -25.93 29.73 10.75
CA GLY A 264 -27.27 30.19 10.41
C GLY A 264 -28.41 29.41 11.10
N ASN A 265 -28.12 28.32 11.80
CA ASN A 265 -29.09 27.64 12.67
C ASN A 265 -28.96 28.14 14.12
N CYS A 266 -29.26 29.41 14.34
CA CYS A 266 -29.18 30.06 15.65
C CYS A 266 -30.37 31.00 15.88
N TRP A 267 -30.73 31.18 17.14
CA TRP A 267 -31.72 32.16 17.54
C TRP A 267 -31.06 33.53 17.65
N ALA A 268 -31.60 34.50 16.92
CA ALA A 268 -31.12 35.87 16.94
C ALA A 268 -32.11 36.77 17.68
N PHE A 269 -31.60 37.64 18.55
CA PHE A 269 -32.35 38.72 19.17
C PHE A 269 -31.72 40.08 18.87
N GLU A 270 -32.53 41.14 18.92
CA GLU A 270 -32.10 42.50 18.60
C GLU A 270 -31.08 43.05 19.62
N GLY A 271 -30.04 43.71 19.11
CA GLY A 271 -28.99 44.34 19.92
C GLY A 271 -27.97 43.35 20.51
N ASP A 272 -27.32 43.78 21.59
CA ASP A 272 -26.26 43.04 22.30
C ASP A 272 -26.73 42.46 23.66
N GLN A 273 -27.94 42.80 24.08
CA GLN A 273 -28.54 42.43 25.34
C GLN A 273 -29.89 41.74 25.12
N GLY A 274 -30.09 40.62 25.80
CA GLY A 274 -31.30 39.81 25.66
C GLY A 274 -31.35 38.72 26.72
N GLN A 275 -32.46 38.01 26.78
CA GLN A 275 -32.63 36.92 27.73
C GLN A 275 -33.43 35.78 27.13
N VAL A 276 -33.14 34.58 27.60
CA VAL A 276 -33.92 33.38 27.29
C VAL A 276 -34.21 32.61 28.56
N VAL A 277 -35.45 32.13 28.68
CA VAL A 277 -35.90 31.31 29.80
C VAL A 277 -36.24 29.93 29.27
N ILE A 278 -35.57 28.92 29.82
CA ILE A 278 -35.70 27.52 29.43
C ILE A 278 -36.42 26.78 30.57
N ARG A 279 -37.56 26.17 30.25
CA ARG A 279 -38.25 25.22 31.10
C ARG A 279 -37.58 23.86 30.98
N LEU A 280 -37.12 23.34 32.11
CA LEU A 280 -36.46 22.04 32.21
C LEU A 280 -37.52 20.92 32.32
N PRO A 281 -37.21 19.66 31.98
CA PRO A 281 -38.15 18.52 32.03
C PRO A 281 -38.54 18.07 33.46
N GLY A 282 -38.22 18.90 34.46
CA GLY A 282 -38.44 18.67 35.87
C GLY A 282 -37.57 19.62 36.70
N ARG A 283 -37.61 19.48 38.02
CA ARG A 283 -36.74 20.23 38.93
C ARG A 283 -35.31 19.69 38.85
N VAL A 284 -34.36 20.54 38.50
CA VAL A 284 -32.95 20.18 38.35
C VAL A 284 -32.09 21.06 39.25
N GLN A 285 -31.26 20.44 40.06
CA GLN A 285 -30.18 21.09 40.78
C GLN A 285 -29.06 21.40 39.78
N LEU A 286 -29.02 22.63 39.29
CA LEU A 286 -28.08 23.06 38.26
C LEU A 286 -26.65 23.13 38.81
N THR A 287 -25.71 22.60 38.02
CA THR A 287 -24.27 22.55 38.34
C THR A 287 -23.43 23.25 37.29
N ASP A 288 -23.82 23.12 36.01
CA ASP A 288 -23.13 23.74 34.90
C ASP A 288 -24.09 24.22 33.82
N ILE A 289 -23.66 25.26 33.11
CA ILE A 289 -24.22 25.64 31.81
C ILE A 289 -23.15 25.47 30.75
N THR A 290 -23.50 24.90 29.61
CA THR A 290 -22.63 24.88 28.43
C THR A 290 -23.22 25.77 27.35
N LEU A 291 -22.40 26.67 26.81
CA LEU A 291 -22.70 27.39 25.58
C LEU A 291 -21.85 26.86 24.44
N GLN A 292 -22.46 26.74 23.26
CA GLN A 292 -21.78 26.33 22.04
C GLN A 292 -22.04 27.37 20.95
N HIS A 293 -21.00 27.72 20.20
CA HIS A 293 -21.04 28.61 19.05
C HIS A 293 -20.08 28.10 17.96
N PRO A 294 -20.44 28.15 16.66
CA PRO A 294 -19.54 27.77 15.59
C PRO A 294 -18.22 28.53 15.63
N PRO A 295 -17.11 27.91 15.21
CA PRO A 295 -15.81 28.57 15.20
C PRO A 295 -15.80 29.76 14.23
N PRO A 296 -15.00 30.81 14.48
CA PRO A 296 -14.90 31.95 13.57
C PRO A 296 -14.52 31.58 12.12
N SER A 297 -13.84 30.45 11.92
CA SER A 297 -13.39 29.96 10.60
C SER A 297 -14.51 29.54 9.67
N VAL A 298 -15.70 29.19 10.18
CA VAL A 298 -16.87 28.79 9.36
C VAL A 298 -17.89 29.91 9.20
N ALA A 299 -17.64 31.08 9.79
CA ALA A 299 -18.52 32.23 9.69
C ALA A 299 -18.33 32.94 8.34
N HIS A 300 -19.41 33.08 7.57
CA HIS A 300 -19.40 33.78 6.27
C HIS A 300 -18.95 35.24 6.36
N SER A 301 -19.09 35.88 7.53
CA SER A 301 -18.70 37.27 7.80
C SER A 301 -17.24 37.44 8.22
N GLY A 302 -16.43 36.36 8.21
CA GLY A 302 -15.02 36.41 8.60
C GLY A 302 -14.78 36.62 10.09
N GLY A 303 -15.77 36.35 10.95
CA GLY A 303 -15.62 36.39 12.41
C GLY A 303 -16.91 36.10 13.18
N ALA A 304 -16.79 35.85 14.47
CA ALA A 304 -17.91 35.52 15.37
C ALA A 304 -18.42 36.75 16.16
N LYS A 305 -18.54 37.92 15.52
CA LYS A 305 -18.94 39.18 16.18
C LYS A 305 -20.32 39.12 16.84
N SER A 306 -21.22 38.32 16.28
CA SER A 306 -22.59 38.14 16.78
C SER A 306 -22.70 37.13 17.93
N ALA A 307 -21.61 36.47 18.31
CA ALA A 307 -21.62 35.54 19.42
C ALA A 307 -21.90 36.26 20.75
N PRO A 308 -22.53 35.60 21.73
CA PRO A 308 -22.66 36.15 23.08
C PRO A 308 -21.27 36.28 23.71
N ARG A 309 -21.07 37.35 24.49
CA ARG A 309 -19.81 37.59 25.21
C ARG A 309 -20.03 37.44 26.70
N SER A 310 -20.55 38.47 27.37
CA SER A 310 -20.80 38.41 28.81
C SER A 310 -22.24 37.99 29.06
N PHE A 311 -22.46 37.06 29.99
CA PHE A 311 -23.81 36.61 30.33
C PHE A 311 -23.93 36.24 31.81
N GLN A 312 -25.16 36.15 32.30
CA GLN A 312 -25.52 35.75 33.64
C GLN A 312 -26.51 34.61 33.59
N VAL A 313 -26.50 33.78 34.63
CA VAL A 313 -27.40 32.63 34.77
C VAL A 313 -28.19 32.79 36.05
N TYR A 314 -29.50 32.54 35.96
CA TYR A 314 -30.41 32.57 37.09
C TYR A 314 -31.26 31.30 37.13
N GLY A 315 -31.54 30.78 38.32
CA GLY A 315 -32.55 29.76 38.55
C GLY A 315 -33.88 30.42 38.84
N LEU A 316 -34.96 29.96 38.20
CA LEU A 316 -36.31 30.50 38.40
C LEU A 316 -37.19 29.44 39.07
N GLN A 317 -37.96 29.87 40.08
CA GLN A 317 -38.95 29.02 40.74
C GLN A 317 -40.29 29.01 39.96
N VAL A 318 -41.27 28.21 40.40
CA VAL A 318 -42.56 28.01 39.69
C VAL A 318 -43.38 29.29 39.66
N ASP A 319 -43.23 30.14 40.67
CA ASP A 319 -43.89 31.44 40.81
C ASP A 319 -43.39 32.50 39.83
N ASP A 320 -42.32 32.19 39.08
CA ASP A 320 -41.76 33.05 38.05
C ASP A 320 -41.17 34.40 38.53
N GLU A 321 -41.40 34.78 39.78
CA GLU A 321 -40.90 36.00 40.43
C GLU A 321 -39.59 35.75 41.20
N THR A 322 -39.42 34.55 41.75
CA THR A 322 -38.23 34.22 42.56
C THR A 322 -37.06 33.83 41.65
N GLU A 323 -36.17 34.78 41.40
CA GLU A 323 -34.93 34.58 40.65
C GLU A 323 -33.71 34.46 41.57
N VAL A 324 -32.96 33.36 41.42
CA VAL A 324 -31.73 33.11 42.17
C VAL A 324 -30.54 33.26 41.23
N PHE A 325 -29.62 34.16 41.55
CA PHE A 325 -28.39 34.35 40.77
C PHE A 325 -27.45 33.15 40.93
N LEU A 326 -27.07 32.52 39.81
CA LEU A 326 -26.21 31.33 39.76
C LEU A 326 -24.81 31.61 39.21
N GLY A 327 -24.54 32.84 38.75
CA GLY A 327 -23.22 33.24 38.31
C GLY A 327 -23.20 34.15 37.09
N LYS A 328 -22.04 34.75 36.86
CA LYS A 328 -21.72 35.60 35.72
C LYS A 328 -20.48 35.08 35.03
N PHE A 329 -20.55 34.97 33.70
CA PHE A 329 -19.51 34.34 32.90
C PHE A 329 -19.23 35.13 31.62
N THR A 330 -18.16 34.74 30.94
CA THR A 330 -17.77 35.30 29.64
C THR A 330 -17.46 34.15 28.69
N PHE A 331 -18.15 34.11 27.57
CA PHE A 331 -17.91 33.17 26.47
C PHE A 331 -16.86 33.75 25.52
N ASP A 332 -15.82 32.96 25.26
CA ASP A 332 -14.66 33.35 24.45
C ASP A 332 -14.60 32.61 23.12
N VAL A 333 -15.00 33.27 22.04
CA VAL A 333 -15.07 32.69 20.68
C VAL A 333 -13.72 32.17 20.15
N GLU A 334 -12.59 32.68 20.66
CA GLU A 334 -11.26 32.26 20.20
C GLU A 334 -10.74 31.04 20.96
N LYS A 335 -11.23 30.81 22.19
CA LYS A 335 -10.74 29.75 23.07
C LYS A 335 -11.26 28.36 22.70
N SER A 336 -12.57 28.23 22.48
CA SER A 336 -13.23 26.95 22.20
C SER A 336 -14.65 27.17 21.69
N GLU A 337 -15.08 26.32 20.75
CA GLU A 337 -16.46 26.29 20.22
C GLU A 337 -17.49 25.92 21.29
N ILE A 338 -17.11 25.02 22.21
CA ILE A 338 -17.95 24.53 23.31
C ILE A 338 -17.30 24.94 24.63
N GLN A 339 -18.03 25.64 25.49
CA GLN A 339 -17.54 26.10 26.79
C GLN A 339 -18.55 25.81 27.89
N THR A 340 -18.09 25.09 28.91
CA THR A 340 -18.87 24.75 30.10
C THR A 340 -18.46 25.64 31.27
N PHE A 341 -19.46 26.19 31.95
CA PHE A 341 -19.34 27.14 33.03
C PHE A 341 -19.94 26.55 34.31
N HIS A 342 -19.10 26.40 35.34
CA HIS A 342 -19.51 25.93 36.66
C HIS A 342 -20.29 27.03 37.39
N LEU A 343 -21.51 26.71 37.80
CA LEU A 343 -22.40 27.64 38.50
C LEU A 343 -22.03 27.79 39.98
N GLN A 344 -22.25 28.99 40.52
CA GLN A 344 -22.14 29.32 41.94
C GLN A 344 -23.50 29.10 42.58
N ASN A 345 -23.76 27.86 43.01
CA ASN A 345 -25.05 27.45 43.55
C ASN A 345 -24.89 27.20 45.05
N ASP A 346 -25.33 28.16 45.88
CA ASP A 346 -25.20 28.08 47.34
C ASP A 346 -26.47 28.67 47.98
N PRO A 347 -27.40 27.89 48.59
CA PRO A 347 -27.50 26.43 48.75
C PRO A 347 -28.10 25.66 47.53
N PRO A 348 -28.09 24.31 47.51
CA PRO A 348 -28.50 23.48 46.36
C PRO A 348 -30.02 23.42 46.12
N THR A 349 -30.62 24.49 45.62
CA THR A 349 -32.04 24.48 45.22
C THR A 349 -32.21 23.91 43.81
N ALA A 350 -33.23 23.08 43.62
CA ALA A 350 -33.60 22.54 42.32
C ALA A 350 -34.60 23.47 41.61
N PHE A 351 -34.26 23.89 40.39
CA PHE A 351 -35.06 24.84 39.62
C PHE A 351 -35.82 24.12 38.50
N PRO A 352 -37.12 24.42 38.29
CA PRO A 352 -37.86 23.98 37.12
C PRO A 352 -37.51 24.79 35.86
N LYS A 353 -36.97 26.01 36.02
CA LYS A 353 -36.63 26.91 34.92
C LYS A 353 -35.23 27.50 35.13
N VAL A 354 -34.54 27.77 34.03
CA VAL A 354 -33.27 28.51 34.02
C VAL A 354 -33.38 29.71 33.09
N LYS A 355 -32.92 30.87 33.56
CA LYS A 355 -32.83 32.09 32.76
C LYS A 355 -31.37 32.36 32.42
N ILE A 356 -31.09 32.60 31.15
CA ILE A 356 -29.79 33.06 30.67
C ILE A 356 -29.97 34.47 30.15
N GLN A 357 -29.26 35.41 30.79
CA GLN A 357 -29.29 36.82 30.44
C GLN A 357 -27.98 37.20 29.77
N ILE A 358 -28.04 37.52 28.48
CA ILE A 358 -26.91 38.03 27.70
C ILE A 358 -26.77 39.53 27.97
N LEU A 359 -25.56 39.94 28.34
CA LEU A 359 -25.24 41.33 28.70
C LEU A 359 -24.49 42.08 27.59
N SER A 360 -23.84 41.35 26.68
CA SER A 360 -23.05 41.91 25.58
C SER A 360 -22.71 40.83 24.56
N ASN A 361 -22.37 41.24 23.34
CA ASN A 361 -21.83 40.40 22.28
C ASN A 361 -20.37 40.77 21.93
N TRP A 362 -19.85 40.19 20.85
CA TRP A 362 -18.49 40.44 20.35
C TRP A 362 -18.39 41.60 19.34
N GLY A 363 -19.33 42.54 19.39
CA GLY A 363 -19.32 43.79 18.62
C GLY A 363 -20.18 43.79 17.36
N HIS A 364 -21.18 42.92 17.26
CA HIS A 364 -22.16 42.99 16.18
C HIS A 364 -23.22 44.07 16.49
N PRO A 365 -23.47 45.02 15.57
CA PRO A 365 -24.24 46.23 15.88
C PRO A 365 -25.76 46.04 15.97
N HIS A 366 -26.31 44.99 15.37
CA HIS A 366 -27.77 44.86 15.19
C HIS A 366 -28.40 43.70 15.95
N PHE A 367 -27.66 42.63 16.20
CA PHE A 367 -28.20 41.40 16.78
C PHE A 367 -27.10 40.56 17.42
N THR A 368 -27.55 39.63 18.26
CA THR A 368 -26.72 38.58 18.86
C THR A 368 -27.34 37.23 18.55
N CYS A 369 -26.52 36.25 18.15
CA CYS A 369 -26.99 34.91 17.80
C CYS A 369 -26.54 33.87 18.81
N LEU A 370 -27.51 33.18 19.41
CA LEU A 370 -27.31 32.09 20.34
C LEU A 370 -27.56 30.76 19.62
N TYR A 371 -26.54 29.90 19.57
CA TYR A 371 -26.62 28.64 18.82
C TYR A 371 -27.14 27.49 19.66
N ARG A 372 -26.43 27.09 20.72
CA ARG A 372 -26.89 26.01 21.59
C ARG A 372 -26.55 26.26 23.04
N VAL A 373 -27.54 25.99 23.90
CA VAL A 373 -27.46 26.07 25.35
C VAL A 373 -27.70 24.68 25.92
N ARG A 374 -26.89 24.29 26.90
CA ARG A 374 -27.08 23.05 27.65
C ARG A 374 -27.10 23.33 29.15
N ALA A 375 -27.98 22.64 29.86
CA ALA A 375 -28.09 22.73 31.30
C ALA A 375 -27.76 21.38 31.94
N HIS A 376 -26.82 21.38 32.87
CA HIS A 376 -26.33 20.16 33.51
C HIS A 376 -26.55 20.20 35.02
N GLY A 377 -26.84 19.04 35.61
CA GLY A 377 -27.18 18.97 37.02
C GLY A 377 -27.61 17.58 37.47
N MET A 378 -28.29 17.54 38.61
CA MET A 378 -28.98 16.35 39.09
C MET A 378 -30.47 16.64 39.20
N ARG A 379 -31.31 15.79 38.63
CA ARG A 379 -32.76 15.90 38.79
C ARG A 379 -33.15 15.56 40.23
N SER A 380 -33.95 16.41 40.88
CA SER A 380 -34.50 16.09 42.20
C SER A 380 -35.67 15.11 42.03
N SER A 381 -35.58 13.95 42.69
CA SER A 381 -36.64 12.93 42.69
C SER A 381 -37.72 13.27 43.73
N GLU A 382 -38.46 14.35 43.54
CA GLU A 382 -39.65 14.64 44.35
C GLU A 382 -40.80 15.04 43.44
N GLU A 383 -41.51 14.01 42.98
CA GLU A 383 -42.88 14.07 42.44
C GLU A 383 -43.41 12.62 42.39
N ALA A 384 -43.57 12.02 43.56
CA ALA A 384 -44.31 10.78 43.79
C ALA A 384 -44.98 10.87 45.16
N GLY A 385 -45.91 11.81 45.32
CA GLY A 385 -46.60 12.00 46.58
C GLY A 385 -47.43 13.28 46.60
N ASP A 386 -48.45 13.37 45.77
CA ASP A 386 -49.68 14.14 46.08
C ASP A 386 -50.77 13.80 45.05
N SER A 387 -51.27 12.57 45.16
CA SER A 387 -52.52 12.14 44.52
C SER A 387 -53.27 11.17 45.44
N ALA A 388 -53.42 11.55 46.72
CA ALA A 388 -54.31 10.85 47.65
C ALA A 388 -54.78 11.78 48.76
N THR A 389 -55.58 12.80 48.42
CA THR A 389 -56.39 13.52 49.41
C THR A 389 -57.86 13.52 49.01
N GLY A 390 -58.62 12.70 49.73
CA GLY A 390 -59.93 13.08 50.28
C GLY A 390 -61.11 13.12 49.31
N GLY A 391 -61.76 11.98 49.09
CA GLY A 391 -63.18 11.97 48.76
C GLY A 391 -64.01 12.33 50.01
N PRO A 392 -65.07 13.15 49.90
CA PRO A 392 -65.92 13.50 51.04
C PRO A 392 -66.85 12.35 51.43
N ASN A 393 -67.10 12.25 52.74
CA ASN A 393 -68.05 11.36 53.40
C ASN A 393 -69.49 11.49 52.89
#